data_AF-A0A328TUP1-F1
#
_entry.id   AF-A0A328TUP1-F1
#
_cell.length_a   1.000
_cell.length_b   1.000
_cell.length_c   1.000
_cell.angle_alpha   90.00
_cell.angle_beta   90.00
_cell.angle_gamma   90.00
#
_symmetry.space_group_name_H-M   'P 1'
#
loop_
_entity.id
_entity.type
_entity.pdbx_description
1 polymer ?
#
loop_
_entity_poly.entity_id
_entity_poly.type
_entity_poly.pdbx_seq_one_letter_code
_entity_poly.pdbx_strand_id
1 'polypeptide(L)'
;MRAENIIIGFSPSEFHELIFVGDTKERPTLADAYRQAVMNIPSLITMPATAEYSFGRQAFLDWADSFQNGTFDHVSSLNVWNVHGTYLCIAGTNGCSRGFLNRALELNPDMIFIHELESLYEEQGDVFEELAYRGQNGNNDYENGGMQNGFKIKPEVITNKELMKPISDKILESVTYCDEILRIFSQQRC
;
A
#
# COMPACT_ATOMS: atom_id res chain seq x y z
N MET A 1 27.62 34.76 5.26
CA MET A 1 28.87 33.98 5.43
C MET A 1 28.61 32.63 4.80
N ARG A 2 29.33 32.28 3.72
CA ARG A 2 29.11 31.03 2.96
C ARG A 2 29.75 29.87 3.72
N ALA A 3 28.98 28.82 3.97
CA ALA A 3 29.51 27.52 4.36
C ALA A 3 29.33 26.58 3.16
N GLU A 4 30.40 26.45 2.39
CA GLU A 4 30.59 25.36 1.44
C GLU A 4 31.16 24.16 2.23
N ASN A 5 30.74 22.95 1.86
CA ASN A 5 31.14 21.61 2.34
C ASN A 5 30.21 20.93 3.36
N ILE A 6 29.54 19.88 2.88
CA ILE A 6 28.91 18.82 3.67
C ILE A 6 30.02 17.95 4.24
N ILE A 7 30.09 17.79 5.57
CA ILE A 7 30.92 16.76 6.22
C ILE A 7 29.97 15.69 6.77
N ILE A 8 30.03 14.48 6.20
CA ILE A 8 29.37 13.30 6.74
C ILE A 8 30.42 12.52 7.53
N GLY A 9 30.41 12.63 8.86
CA GLY A 9 31.20 11.78 9.74
C GLY A 9 30.45 10.47 9.98
N PHE A 10 31.04 9.33 9.59
CA PHE A 10 30.42 8.01 9.76
C PHE A 10 30.77 7.40 11.13
N SER A 11 29.76 7.24 12.00
CA SER A 11 29.74 6.28 13.11
C SER A 11 28.28 5.83 13.37
N PRO A 12 28.00 4.54 13.67
CA PRO A 12 26.70 3.93 13.34
C PRO A 12 25.54 4.11 14.33
N SER A 13 25.66 4.86 15.44
CA SER A 13 24.69 4.71 16.53
C SER A 13 24.03 5.95 17.12
N GLU A 14 24.37 7.18 16.72
CA GLU A 14 23.78 8.36 17.38
C GLU A 14 23.60 9.55 16.42
N PHE A 15 22.37 9.75 15.94
CA PHE A 15 21.99 11.02 15.34
C PHE A 15 21.53 11.96 16.46
N HIS A 16 22.31 12.97 16.78
CA HIS A 16 21.97 13.97 17.82
C HIS A 16 21.16 15.14 17.27
N GLU A 17 21.26 15.42 15.97
CA GLU A 17 20.59 16.58 15.38
C GLU A 17 20.31 16.37 13.88
N LEU A 18 19.13 16.83 13.45
CA LEU A 18 18.71 16.84 12.06
C LEU A 18 18.75 18.30 11.55
N ILE A 19 19.78 18.62 10.75
CA ILE A 19 19.99 19.97 10.23
C ILE A 19 19.47 20.05 8.79
N PHE A 20 18.48 20.91 8.55
CA PHE A 20 18.00 21.24 7.21
C PHE A 20 18.72 22.50 6.71
N VAL A 21 19.48 22.38 5.62
CA VAL A 21 20.23 23.49 5.02
C VAL A 21 19.43 24.12 3.88
N GLY A 22 19.23 25.44 3.91
CA GLY A 22 18.53 26.20 2.88
C GLY A 22 17.52 27.20 3.46
N ASP A 23 16.85 27.95 2.61
CA ASP A 23 15.79 28.87 3.03
C ASP A 23 14.57 28.10 3.56
N THR A 24 13.96 28.63 4.61
CA THR A 24 12.72 28.10 5.17
C THR A 24 11.62 28.18 4.12
N LYS A 25 11.12 27.03 3.66
CA LYS A 25 9.94 26.97 2.80
C LYS A 25 8.69 27.35 3.59
N GLU A 26 7.77 28.04 2.93
CA GLU A 26 6.44 28.27 3.48
C GLU A 26 5.79 26.92 3.82
N ARG A 27 5.34 26.76 5.06
CA ARG A 27 4.74 25.51 5.53
C ARG A 27 3.24 25.61 5.35
N PRO A 28 2.60 24.69 4.61
CA PRO A 28 1.15 24.63 4.57
C PRO A 28 0.61 24.43 6.00
N THR A 29 -0.62 24.89 6.25
CA THR A 29 -1.29 24.54 7.51
C THR A 29 -1.47 23.03 7.58
N LEU A 30 -1.67 22.49 8.79
CA LEU A 30 -1.94 21.06 8.94
C LEU A 30 -3.20 20.66 8.16
N ALA A 31 -4.24 21.51 8.14
CA ALA A 31 -5.46 21.28 7.38
C ALA A 31 -5.18 21.21 5.87
N ASP A 32 -4.38 22.13 5.34
CA ASP A 32 -3.99 22.14 3.92
C ASP A 32 -3.16 20.90 3.56
N ALA A 33 -2.21 20.50 4.42
CA ALA A 33 -1.39 19.31 4.19
C ALA A 33 -2.24 18.03 4.11
N TYR A 34 -3.20 17.85 5.02
CA TYR A 34 -4.12 16.72 4.99
C TYR A 34 -5.07 16.76 3.78
N ARG A 35 -5.63 17.94 3.46
CA ARG A 35 -6.47 18.10 2.26
C ARG A 35 -5.69 17.73 1.01
N GLN A 36 -4.48 18.27 0.84
CA GLN A 36 -3.63 17.97 -0.32
C GLN A 36 -3.31 16.48 -0.39
N ALA A 37 -2.98 15.83 0.73
CA ALA A 37 -2.71 14.40 0.76
C ALA A 37 -3.93 13.57 0.32
N VAL A 38 -5.14 13.87 0.81
CA VAL A 38 -6.36 13.18 0.38
C VAL A 38 -6.64 13.45 -1.10
N MET A 39 -6.57 14.70 -1.56
CA MET A 39 -6.80 15.06 -2.95
C MET A 39 -5.77 14.47 -3.91
N ASN A 40 -4.61 14.04 -3.41
CA ASN A 40 -3.56 13.41 -4.21
C ASN A 40 -3.78 11.90 -4.42
N ILE A 41 -4.68 11.25 -3.67
CA ILE A 41 -4.95 9.80 -3.76
C ILE A 41 -5.18 9.32 -5.21
N PRO A 42 -6.00 9.99 -6.05
CA PRO A 42 -6.19 9.56 -7.44
C PRO A 42 -4.88 9.48 -8.24
N SER A 43 -3.97 10.43 -8.04
CA SER A 43 -2.68 10.44 -8.74
C SER A 43 -1.78 9.29 -8.31
N LEU A 44 -1.87 8.86 -7.04
CA LEU A 44 -1.12 7.73 -6.52
C LEU A 44 -1.67 6.40 -7.02
N ILE A 45 -3.01 6.27 -7.08
CA ILE A 45 -3.68 5.08 -7.62
C ILE A 45 -3.41 4.92 -9.12
N THR A 46 -3.38 6.02 -9.86
CA THR A 46 -3.19 6.05 -11.32
C THR A 46 -1.75 6.31 -11.76
N MET A 47 -0.81 6.28 -10.81
CA MET A 47 0.59 6.54 -11.10
C MET A 47 1.09 5.57 -12.19
N PRO A 48 1.65 6.07 -13.31
CA PRO A 48 2.10 5.21 -14.40
C PRO A 48 3.19 4.25 -13.93
N ALA A 49 3.09 3.00 -14.38
CA ALA A 49 4.17 2.04 -14.22
C ALA A 49 5.42 2.49 -15.01
N THR A 50 6.57 2.04 -14.54
CA THR A 50 7.86 2.13 -15.24
C THR A 50 8.22 0.77 -15.81
N ALA A 51 9.39 0.64 -16.43
CA ALA A 51 9.89 -0.66 -16.88
C ALA A 51 10.16 -1.64 -15.72
N GLU A 52 10.37 -1.13 -14.49
CA GLU A 52 10.81 -1.92 -13.34
C GLU A 52 9.78 -2.00 -12.21
N TYR A 53 8.87 -1.03 -12.14
CA TYR A 53 7.96 -0.84 -11.02
C TYR A 53 6.54 -0.52 -11.46
N SER A 54 5.59 -1.12 -10.77
CA SER A 54 4.17 -0.83 -10.90
C SER A 54 3.66 -0.17 -9.62
N PHE A 55 2.70 0.74 -9.77
CA PHE A 55 2.15 1.53 -8.68
C PHE A 55 0.63 1.44 -8.65
N GLY A 56 0.05 1.75 -7.48
CA GLY A 56 -1.39 1.87 -7.30
C GLY A 56 -2.17 0.69 -7.88
N ARG A 57 -3.17 1.00 -8.71
CA ARG A 57 -4.04 0.01 -9.36
C ARG A 57 -3.28 -1.01 -10.19
N GLN A 58 -2.25 -0.57 -10.94
CA GLN A 58 -1.49 -1.45 -11.81
C GLN A 58 -0.64 -2.45 -11.01
N ALA A 59 -0.16 -2.05 -9.83
CA ALA A 59 0.62 -2.94 -8.97
C ALA A 59 -0.20 -4.16 -8.51
N PHE A 60 -1.48 -3.99 -8.18
CA PHE A 60 -2.36 -5.11 -7.83
C PHE A 60 -2.61 -6.05 -9.01
N LEU A 61 -2.81 -5.50 -10.22
CA LEU A 61 -2.96 -6.29 -11.44
C LEU A 61 -1.72 -7.13 -11.71
N ASP A 62 -0.54 -6.52 -11.71
CA ASP A 62 0.71 -7.20 -12.00
C ASP A 62 1.08 -8.22 -10.92
N TRP A 63 0.77 -7.90 -9.66
CA TRP A 63 0.95 -8.84 -8.56
C TRP A 63 0.09 -10.09 -8.75
N ALA A 64 -1.21 -9.93 -9.05
CA ALA A 64 -2.10 -11.06 -9.30
C ALA A 64 -1.68 -11.86 -10.56
N ASP A 65 -1.32 -11.18 -11.65
CA ASP A 65 -0.92 -11.81 -12.90
C ASP A 65 0.40 -12.59 -12.78
N SER A 66 1.33 -12.12 -11.94
CA SER A 66 2.63 -12.79 -11.73
C SER A 66 2.51 -14.23 -11.26
N PHE A 67 1.43 -14.56 -10.53
CA PHE A 67 1.14 -15.92 -10.08
C PHE A 67 0.56 -16.84 -11.17
N GLN A 68 0.08 -16.27 -12.28
CA GLN A 68 -0.66 -17.00 -13.32
C GLN A 68 0.12 -17.07 -14.64
N ASN A 69 0.88 -16.03 -14.96
CA ASN A 69 1.57 -15.87 -16.24
C ASN A 69 2.89 -16.67 -16.36
N GLY A 70 3.33 -17.33 -15.29
CA GLY A 70 4.56 -18.14 -15.27
C GLY A 70 5.84 -17.36 -14.91
N THR A 71 5.71 -16.12 -14.40
CA THR A 71 6.86 -15.29 -13.94
C THR A 71 7.80 -16.06 -13.00
N PHE A 72 7.26 -16.97 -12.18
CA PHE A 72 8.03 -17.71 -11.18
C PHE A 72 8.47 -19.12 -11.62
N ASP A 73 8.09 -19.59 -12.82
CA ASP A 73 8.28 -21.00 -13.26
C ASP A 73 9.76 -21.39 -13.40
N HIS A 74 10.67 -20.41 -13.50
CA HIS A 74 12.11 -20.62 -13.72
C HIS A 74 13.00 -20.11 -12.57
N VAL A 75 12.41 -19.73 -11.44
CA VAL A 75 13.16 -19.17 -10.31
C VAL A 75 13.58 -20.28 -9.34
N SER A 76 14.85 -20.70 -9.42
CA SER A 76 15.38 -21.81 -8.61
C SER A 76 15.49 -21.51 -7.11
N SER A 77 15.55 -20.22 -6.73
CA SER A 77 15.66 -19.77 -5.33
C SER A 77 14.77 -18.55 -5.10
N LEU A 78 13.46 -18.78 -5.15
CA LEU A 78 12.47 -17.73 -4.99
C LEU A 78 12.47 -17.21 -3.55
N ASN A 79 12.77 -15.93 -3.38
CA ASN A 79 12.55 -15.25 -2.12
C ASN A 79 11.06 -14.83 -2.05
N VAL A 80 10.24 -15.66 -1.40
CA VAL A 80 8.80 -15.44 -1.21
C VAL A 80 8.51 -14.07 -0.58
N TRP A 81 9.36 -13.62 0.35
CA TRP A 81 9.19 -12.32 0.99
C TRP A 81 9.25 -11.17 -0.03
N ASN A 82 10.12 -11.27 -1.03
CA ASN A 82 10.28 -10.21 -2.04
C ASN A 82 9.15 -10.21 -3.07
N VAL A 83 8.49 -11.34 -3.33
CA VAL A 83 7.47 -11.46 -4.39
C VAL A 83 6.04 -11.51 -3.88
N HIS A 84 5.85 -11.69 -2.57
CA HIS A 84 4.52 -11.74 -1.96
C HIS A 84 4.48 -11.02 -0.61
N GLY A 85 5.39 -11.35 0.32
CA GLY A 85 5.35 -10.80 1.70
C GLY A 85 5.44 -9.27 1.75
N THR A 86 6.36 -8.67 1.00
CA THR A 86 6.52 -7.21 0.94
C THR A 86 5.27 -6.53 0.38
N TYR A 87 4.67 -7.12 -0.67
CA TYR A 87 3.47 -6.58 -1.29
C TYR A 87 2.25 -6.68 -0.37
N LEU A 88 2.17 -7.77 0.39
CA LEU A 88 1.16 -7.96 1.42
C LEU A 88 1.27 -6.90 2.53
N CYS A 89 2.49 -6.60 3.02
CA CYS A 89 2.73 -5.51 3.97
C CYS A 89 2.30 -4.13 3.41
N ILE A 90 2.62 -3.86 2.14
CA ILE A 90 2.24 -2.60 1.49
C ILE A 90 0.72 -2.50 1.37
N ALA A 91 0.05 -3.58 0.95
CA ALA A 91 -1.41 -3.64 0.86
C ALA A 91 -2.06 -3.38 2.23
N GLY A 92 -1.57 -4.02 3.29
CA GLY A 92 -2.05 -3.77 4.65
C GLY A 92 -1.84 -2.32 5.10
N THR A 93 -0.68 -1.73 4.80
CA THR A 93 -0.39 -0.33 5.13
C THR A 93 -1.34 0.63 4.41
N ASN A 94 -1.67 0.36 3.15
CA ASN A 94 -2.63 1.14 2.39
C ASN A 94 -4.06 1.00 2.95
N GLY A 95 -4.47 -0.21 3.35
CA GLY A 95 -5.77 -0.48 4.00
C GLY A 95 -5.91 0.19 5.38
N CYS A 96 -4.80 0.37 6.12
CA CYS A 96 -4.79 1.04 7.42
C CYS A 96 -4.92 2.58 7.36
N SER A 97 -5.61 3.14 6.35
CA SER A 97 -5.70 4.60 6.13
C SER A 97 -6.72 5.32 7.04
N ARG A 98 -7.55 4.57 7.79
CA ARG A 98 -8.65 5.09 8.62
C ARG A 98 -8.23 6.23 9.56
N GLY A 99 -7.11 6.07 10.27
CA GLY A 99 -6.61 7.12 11.18
C GLY A 99 -6.22 8.40 10.45
N PHE A 100 -5.65 8.28 9.25
CA PHE A 100 -5.32 9.41 8.40
C PHE A 100 -6.58 10.12 7.85
N LEU A 101 -7.56 9.34 7.35
CA LEU A 101 -8.80 9.86 6.79
C LEU A 101 -9.67 10.55 7.84
N ASN A 102 -9.82 9.96 9.02
CA ASN A 102 -10.55 10.56 10.13
C ASN A 102 -9.94 11.89 10.54
N ARG A 103 -8.60 11.94 10.62
CA ARG A 103 -7.91 13.19 10.93
C ARG A 103 -8.04 14.24 9.83
N ALA A 104 -8.07 13.82 8.55
CA ALA A 104 -8.32 14.74 7.44
C ALA A 104 -9.70 15.38 7.54
N LEU A 105 -10.74 14.59 7.86
CA LEU A 105 -12.12 15.05 7.99
C LEU A 105 -12.32 15.98 9.21
N GLU A 106 -11.70 15.67 10.35
CA GLU A 106 -11.70 16.55 11.53
C GLU A 106 -11.16 17.96 11.21
N LEU A 107 -10.10 18.02 10.39
CA LEU A 107 -9.44 19.27 10.01
C LEU A 107 -10.12 19.97 8.81
N ASN A 108 -10.83 19.22 7.97
CA ASN A 108 -11.53 19.69 6.78
C ASN A 108 -12.96 19.14 6.74
N PRO A 109 -13.90 19.69 7.53
CA PRO A 109 -15.25 19.15 7.66
C PRO A 109 -16.09 19.17 6.37
N ASP A 110 -15.67 19.93 5.35
CA ASP A 110 -16.28 19.96 4.02
C ASP A 110 -15.96 18.73 3.17
N MET A 111 -14.93 17.94 3.51
CA MET A 111 -14.51 16.74 2.78
C MET A 111 -15.36 15.51 3.15
N ILE A 112 -16.68 15.66 3.21
CA ILE A 112 -17.63 14.64 3.70
C ILE A 112 -17.59 13.32 2.92
N PHE A 113 -17.10 13.35 1.66
CA PHE A 113 -16.89 12.16 0.84
C PHE A 113 -15.85 11.18 1.45
N ILE A 114 -15.06 11.64 2.42
CA ILE A 114 -14.14 10.79 3.18
C ILE A 114 -14.87 9.63 3.87
N HIS A 115 -16.14 9.78 4.25
CA HIS A 115 -16.90 8.65 4.81
C HIS A 115 -17.04 7.49 3.83
N GLU A 116 -17.25 7.77 2.54
CA GLU A 116 -17.29 6.74 1.51
C GLU A 116 -15.89 6.13 1.27
N LEU A 117 -14.83 6.96 1.35
CA LEU A 117 -13.46 6.46 1.26
C LEU A 117 -13.10 5.53 2.43
N GLU A 118 -13.47 5.89 3.66
CA GLU A 118 -13.20 5.08 4.86
C GLU A 118 -13.75 3.67 4.70
N SER A 119 -14.99 3.53 4.23
CA SER A 119 -15.58 2.21 3.96
C SER A 119 -14.81 1.41 2.90
N LEU A 120 -14.36 2.03 1.81
CA LEU A 120 -13.58 1.32 0.78
C LEU A 120 -12.19 0.89 1.27
N TYR A 121 -11.55 1.69 2.13
CA TYR A 121 -10.25 1.32 2.71
C TYR A 121 -10.39 0.25 3.82
N GLU A 122 -11.51 0.22 4.54
CA GLU A 122 -11.84 -0.87 5.46
C GLU A 122 -11.95 -2.20 4.69
N GLU A 123 -12.66 -2.21 3.58
CA GLU A 123 -12.77 -3.36 2.68
C GLU A 123 -11.40 -3.80 2.10
N GLN A 124 -10.53 -2.86 1.71
CA GLN A 124 -9.15 -3.19 1.34
C GLN A 124 -8.34 -3.77 2.51
N GLY A 125 -8.56 -3.27 3.73
CA GLY A 125 -7.98 -3.81 4.95
C GLY A 125 -8.43 -5.26 5.18
N ASP A 126 -9.70 -5.56 4.91
CA ASP A 126 -10.25 -6.90 5.03
C ASP A 126 -9.64 -7.87 4.02
N VAL A 127 -9.39 -7.43 2.78
CA VAL A 127 -8.64 -8.21 1.78
C VAL A 127 -7.24 -8.55 2.30
N PHE A 128 -6.53 -7.58 2.87
CA PHE A 128 -5.23 -7.84 3.49
C PHE A 128 -5.34 -8.86 4.63
N GLU A 129 -6.31 -8.71 5.53
CA GLU A 129 -6.51 -9.62 6.64
C GLU A 129 -6.83 -11.04 6.15
N GLU A 130 -7.67 -11.21 5.13
CA GLU A 130 -7.94 -12.52 4.49
C GLU A 130 -6.68 -13.15 3.90
N LEU A 131 -5.87 -12.36 3.21
CA LEU A 131 -4.62 -12.84 2.62
C LEU A 131 -3.59 -13.19 3.70
N ALA A 132 -3.49 -12.39 4.77
CA ALA A 132 -2.39 -12.44 5.72
C ALA A 132 -2.65 -13.26 6.98
N TYR A 133 -3.86 -13.16 7.56
CA TYR A 133 -4.11 -13.56 8.94
C TYR A 133 -5.44 -14.28 9.18
N ARG A 134 -6.44 -14.20 8.30
CA ARG A 134 -7.77 -14.72 8.63
C ARG A 134 -7.76 -16.25 8.69
N GLY A 135 -8.13 -16.79 9.83
CA GLY A 135 -8.26 -18.22 10.07
C GLY A 135 -9.59 -18.77 9.55
N GLN A 136 -9.73 -20.10 9.59
CA GLN A 136 -10.92 -20.81 9.10
C GLN A 136 -12.21 -20.47 9.87
N ASN A 137 -12.09 -19.91 11.08
CA ASN A 137 -13.22 -19.49 11.91
C ASN A 137 -13.64 -18.02 11.67
N GLY A 138 -13.00 -17.33 10.72
CA GLY A 138 -13.25 -15.92 10.40
C GLY A 138 -12.51 -14.90 11.29
N ASN A 139 -11.81 -15.34 12.34
CA ASN A 139 -10.97 -14.48 13.18
C ASN A 139 -9.51 -14.50 12.72
N ASN A 140 -8.75 -13.46 13.08
CA ASN A 140 -7.32 -13.41 12.78
C ASN A 140 -6.52 -14.43 13.62
N ASP A 141 -5.79 -15.29 12.92
CA ASP A 141 -4.76 -16.21 13.40
C ASP A 141 -3.42 -15.78 12.80
N TYR A 142 -2.63 -15.04 13.59
CA TYR A 142 -1.33 -14.53 13.15
C TYR A 142 -0.27 -15.63 12.96
N GLU A 143 -0.52 -16.85 13.46
CA GLU A 143 0.42 -17.95 13.38
C GLU A 143 0.16 -18.84 12.15
N ASN A 144 -1.11 -19.16 11.87
CA ASN A 144 -1.50 -20.10 10.81
C ASN A 144 -2.63 -19.61 9.89
N GLY A 145 -3.11 -18.39 10.09
CA GLY A 145 -4.16 -17.81 9.26
C GLY A 145 -3.63 -17.26 7.94
N GLY A 146 -4.54 -16.68 7.17
CA GLY A 146 -4.25 -16.17 5.84
C GLY A 146 -4.33 -17.26 4.78
N MET A 147 -4.63 -16.84 3.55
CA MET A 147 -4.67 -17.75 2.41
C MET A 147 -3.30 -18.40 2.21
N GLN A 148 -3.25 -19.74 2.17
CA GLN A 148 -2.01 -20.52 2.05
C GLN A 148 -0.95 -20.18 3.13
N ASN A 149 -1.39 -19.82 4.35
CA ASN A 149 -0.57 -19.35 5.47
C ASN A 149 0.01 -17.93 5.29
N GLY A 150 -0.54 -17.10 4.40
CA GLY A 150 -0.23 -15.68 4.27
C GLY A 150 1.27 -15.38 4.18
N PHE A 151 1.81 -14.68 5.18
CA PHE A 151 3.24 -14.35 5.27
C PHE A 151 4.18 -15.57 5.30
N LYS A 152 3.67 -16.75 5.66
CA LYS A 152 4.43 -18.02 5.74
C LYS A 152 4.18 -18.93 4.54
N ILE A 153 3.60 -18.40 3.46
CA ILE A 153 3.44 -19.16 2.21
C ILE A 153 4.79 -19.74 1.74
N LYS A 154 4.76 -20.98 1.26
CA LYS A 154 5.98 -21.69 0.86
C LYS A 154 6.30 -21.48 -0.63
N PRO A 155 7.58 -21.56 -1.05
CA PRO A 155 7.95 -21.41 -2.46
C PRO A 155 7.18 -22.32 -3.42
N GLU A 156 6.96 -23.58 -3.05
CA GLU A 156 6.23 -24.55 -3.87
C GLU A 156 4.75 -24.20 -4.10
N VAL A 157 4.17 -23.38 -3.22
CA VAL A 157 2.80 -22.89 -3.37
C VAL A 157 2.75 -21.72 -4.34
N ILE A 158 3.70 -20.76 -4.24
CA ILE A 158 3.76 -19.58 -5.12
C ILE A 158 3.85 -19.97 -6.60
N THR A 159 4.57 -21.04 -6.93
CA THR A 159 4.70 -21.54 -8.31
C THR A 159 3.52 -22.39 -8.77
N ASN A 160 2.59 -22.74 -7.88
CA ASN A 160 1.42 -23.54 -8.21
C ASN A 160 0.23 -22.64 -8.57
N LYS A 161 -0.05 -22.54 -9.87
CA LYS A 161 -1.11 -21.68 -10.42
C LYS A 161 -2.49 -22.00 -9.84
N GLU A 162 -2.82 -23.27 -9.62
CA GLU A 162 -4.11 -23.68 -9.06
C GLU A 162 -4.27 -23.23 -7.61
N LEU A 163 -3.22 -23.39 -6.79
CA LEU A 163 -3.23 -22.95 -5.39
C LEU A 163 -3.20 -21.42 -5.26
N MET A 164 -2.56 -20.73 -6.21
CA MET A 164 -2.47 -19.27 -6.22
C MET A 164 -3.65 -18.58 -6.90
N LYS A 165 -4.49 -19.30 -7.64
CA LYS A 165 -5.65 -18.69 -8.32
C LYS A 165 -6.59 -17.98 -7.34
N PRO A 166 -7.00 -18.60 -6.20
CA PRO A 166 -7.82 -17.89 -5.22
C PRO A 166 -7.15 -16.65 -4.64
N ILE A 167 -5.84 -16.70 -4.38
CA ILE A 167 -5.07 -15.54 -3.89
C ILE A 167 -5.05 -14.43 -4.94
N SER A 168 -4.83 -14.79 -6.21
CA SER A 168 -4.82 -13.84 -7.32
C SER A 168 -6.19 -13.15 -7.47
N ASP A 169 -7.28 -13.92 -7.37
CA ASP A 169 -8.65 -13.39 -7.43
C ASP A 169 -8.94 -12.45 -6.27
N LYS A 170 -8.51 -12.80 -5.06
CA LYS A 170 -8.64 -11.95 -3.86
C LYS A 170 -7.85 -10.64 -3.99
N ILE A 171 -6.64 -10.68 -4.57
CA ILE A 171 -5.86 -9.47 -4.88
C ILE A 171 -6.60 -8.57 -5.88
N LEU A 172 -7.27 -9.15 -6.88
CA LEU A 172 -8.03 -8.40 -7.87
C LEU A 172 -9.23 -7.66 -7.28
N GLU A 173 -9.75 -8.06 -6.12
CA GLU A 173 -10.77 -7.26 -5.40
C GLU A 173 -10.24 -5.86 -5.05
N SER A 174 -8.94 -5.74 -4.71
CA SER A 174 -8.29 -4.44 -4.47
C SER A 174 -8.28 -3.51 -5.69
N VAL A 175 -8.26 -4.08 -6.91
CA VAL A 175 -8.38 -3.30 -8.16
C VAL A 175 -9.76 -2.66 -8.25
N THR A 176 -10.82 -3.40 -7.90
CA THR A 176 -12.19 -2.89 -7.88
C THR A 176 -12.34 -1.76 -6.87
N TYR A 177 -11.76 -1.90 -5.67
CA TYR A 177 -11.76 -0.82 -4.68
C TYR A 177 -10.98 0.40 -5.16
N CYS A 178 -9.85 0.23 -5.87
CA CYS A 178 -9.17 1.35 -6.52
C CYS A 178 -10.08 2.07 -7.53
N ASP A 179 -10.82 1.33 -8.35
CA ASP A 179 -11.74 1.90 -9.35
C ASP A 179 -12.90 2.68 -8.68
N GLU A 180 -13.45 2.16 -7.58
CA GLU A 180 -14.49 2.85 -6.80
C GLU A 180 -13.96 4.10 -6.08
N ILE A 181 -12.74 4.06 -5.54
CA ILE A 181 -12.09 5.25 -4.97
C ILE A 181 -11.97 6.34 -6.05
N LEU A 182 -11.48 6.00 -7.23
CA LEU A 182 -11.38 6.95 -8.35
C LEU A 182 -12.74 7.51 -8.76
N ARG A 183 -13.79 6.67 -8.73
CA ARG A 183 -15.17 7.10 -9.00
C ARG A 183 -15.64 8.16 -8.00
N ILE A 184 -15.41 7.97 -6.69
CA ILE A 184 -15.75 8.96 -5.66
C ILE A 184 -15.09 10.31 -5.95
N PHE A 185 -13.78 10.30 -6.27
CA PHE A 185 -13.05 11.53 -6.59
C PHE A 185 -13.56 12.20 -7.87
N SER A 186 -13.95 11.44 -8.90
CA SER A 186 -14.51 12.01 -10.14
C SER A 186 -15.83 12.76 -9.94
N GLN A 187 -16.54 12.46 -8.85
CA GLN A 187 -17.80 13.11 -8.47
C GLN A 187 -17.58 14.39 -7.65
N GLN A 188 -16.38 14.56 -7.09
CA GLN A 188 -16.00 15.79 -6.40
C GLN A 188 -15.74 16.86 -7.46
N ARG A 189 -16.63 17.86 -7.55
CA ARG A 189 -16.41 19.02 -8.41
C ARG A 189 -15.18 19.78 -7.89
N CYS A 190 -14.13 19.85 -8.70
CA CYS A 190 -13.11 20.89 -8.56
C CYS A 190 -13.70 22.25 -8.99
#